data_AF-A0A957FAL9-F1
#
_entry.id   AF-A0A957FAL9-F1
#
_cell.length_a   1.000
_cell.length_b   1.000
_cell.length_c   1.000
_cell.angle_alpha   90.00
_cell.angle_beta   90.00
_cell.angle_gamma   90.00
#
_symmetry.space_group_name_H-M   'P 1'
#
loop_
_entity.id
_entity.type
_entity.pdbx_description
1 polymer ?
#
loop_
_entity_poly.entity_id
_entity_poly.type
_entity_poly.pdbx_seq_one_letter_code
_entity_poly.pdbx_strand_id
1 'polypeptide(L)'
;MRQRPYVQVNSIAWNLWHLTRVEDAGLNRFVVDRPQVFDEGAWSQQLNLPWRHHGTGMTFAEVDELNRRIDLPALRAYSRAVRERTRALLPHIRLEALTAVLSQERVQTIVVDEGLAHSEAAALVQNYTGWDKGRCLMTFCLTHSYQHVGEMDVLASLLGVVF
;
A
#
# COMPACT_ATOMS: atom_id res chain seq x y z
N MET A 1 -15.54 9.18 3.86
CA MET A 1 -14.22 8.68 3.40
C MET A 1 -13.16 9.78 3.30
N ARG A 2 -13.44 10.93 2.66
CA ARG A 2 -12.44 12.02 2.48
C ARG A 2 -12.23 12.92 3.71
N GLN A 3 -13.28 13.09 4.52
CA GLN A 3 -13.23 13.97 5.70
C GLN A 3 -12.20 13.47 6.71
N ARG A 4 -11.53 14.43 7.36
CA ARG A 4 -10.56 14.21 8.42
C ARG A 4 -11.14 14.79 9.72
N PRO A 5 -11.22 14.02 10.82
CA PRO A 5 -11.71 14.55 12.10
C PRO A 5 -10.72 15.54 12.73
N TYR A 6 -9.45 15.52 12.30
CA TYR A 6 -8.41 16.46 12.72
C TYR A 6 -7.44 16.76 11.57
N VAL A 7 -6.88 17.97 11.55
CA VAL A 7 -5.98 18.44 10.46
C VAL A 7 -4.61 17.76 10.43
N GLN A 8 -4.30 16.94 11.44
CA GLN A 8 -3.04 16.17 11.53
C GLN A 8 -3.27 14.65 11.55
N VAL A 9 -4.37 14.16 10.98
CA VAL A 9 -4.57 12.71 10.78
C VAL A 9 -4.90 12.39 9.33
N ASN A 10 -4.59 11.19 8.84
CA ASN A 10 -4.99 10.78 7.50
C ASN A 10 -6.50 10.54 7.41
N SER A 11 -7.08 10.66 6.22
CA SER A 11 -8.51 10.33 5.99
C SER A 11 -8.69 8.82 5.81
N ILE A 12 -9.94 8.34 5.90
CA ILE A 12 -10.26 6.93 5.55
C ILE A 12 -9.92 6.63 4.09
N ALA A 13 -10.13 7.59 3.18
CA ALA A 13 -9.78 7.43 1.76
C ALA A 13 -8.28 7.26 1.56
N TRP A 14 -7.46 8.06 2.26
CA TRP A 14 -6.01 7.93 2.22
C TRP A 14 -5.55 6.59 2.80
N ASN A 15 -6.07 6.18 3.97
CA ASN A 15 -5.70 4.92 4.60
C ASN A 15 -6.02 3.71 3.72
N LEU A 16 -7.22 3.68 3.11
CA LEU A 16 -7.58 2.61 2.18
C LEU A 16 -6.69 2.60 0.93
N TRP A 17 -6.36 3.76 0.38
CA TRP A 17 -5.45 3.85 -0.77
C TRP A 17 -4.03 3.40 -0.40
N HIS A 18 -3.50 3.89 0.73
CA HIS A 18 -2.18 3.56 1.25
C HIS A 18 -2.02 2.07 1.50
N LEU A 19 -2.91 1.46 2.29
CA LEU A 19 -2.84 0.02 2.57
C LEU A 19 -2.97 -0.80 1.29
N THR A 20 -3.80 -0.37 0.33
CA THR A 20 -3.96 -1.08 -0.95
C THR A 20 -2.67 -1.00 -1.80
N ARG A 21 -2.02 0.18 -1.86
CA ARG A 21 -0.73 0.34 -2.56
C ARG A 21 0.38 -0.49 -1.92
N VAL A 22 0.43 -0.54 -0.59
CA VAL A 22 1.41 -1.32 0.17
C VAL A 22 1.20 -2.82 -0.02
N GLU A 23 -0.04 -3.32 0.06
CA GLU A 23 -0.34 -4.74 -0.20
C GLU A 23 0.01 -5.13 -1.64
N ASP A 24 -0.37 -4.30 -2.62
CA ASP A 24 -0.09 -4.56 -4.04
C ASP A 24 1.41 -4.66 -4.32
N ALA A 25 2.19 -3.66 -3.91
CA ALA A 25 3.64 -3.68 -4.07
C ALA A 25 4.28 -4.80 -3.24
N GLY A 26 3.85 -4.96 -1.99
CA GLY A 26 4.34 -5.96 -1.04
C GLY A 26 4.24 -7.37 -1.58
N LEU A 27 3.05 -7.79 -2.00
CA LEU A 27 2.87 -9.11 -2.58
C LEU A 27 3.57 -9.22 -3.94
N ASN A 28 3.22 -8.35 -4.89
CA ASN A 28 3.63 -8.54 -6.28
C ASN A 28 5.13 -8.31 -6.46
N ARG A 29 5.76 -7.35 -5.79
CA ARG A 29 7.20 -7.07 -5.98
C ARG A 29 8.08 -7.76 -4.95
N PHE A 30 7.73 -7.75 -3.66
CA PHE A 30 8.61 -8.30 -2.63
C PHE A 30 8.48 -9.82 -2.50
N VAL A 31 7.29 -10.39 -2.68
CA VAL A 31 7.06 -11.83 -2.46
C VAL A 31 7.16 -12.64 -3.75
N VAL A 32 6.30 -12.36 -4.74
CA VAL A 32 6.18 -13.20 -5.95
C VAL A 32 6.92 -12.68 -7.19
N ASP A 33 7.49 -11.48 -7.12
CA ASP A 33 8.22 -10.81 -8.20
C ASP A 33 7.51 -10.81 -9.57
N ARG A 34 6.42 -10.07 -9.67
CA ARG A 34 5.62 -9.85 -10.87
C ARG A 34 5.12 -8.40 -10.97
N PRO A 35 4.52 -7.97 -12.10
CA PRO A 35 3.93 -6.65 -12.20
C PRO A 35 2.84 -6.39 -11.14
N GLN A 36 2.76 -5.15 -10.67
CA GLN A 36 1.73 -4.73 -9.72
C GLN A 36 0.37 -4.65 -10.41
N VAL A 37 -0.70 -4.91 -9.66
CA VAL A 37 -2.08 -4.70 -10.14
C VAL A 37 -2.27 -3.25 -10.56
N PHE A 38 -1.64 -2.31 -9.85
CA PHE A 38 -1.59 -0.88 -10.15
C PHE A 38 -1.24 -0.58 -11.62
N ASP A 39 -0.23 -1.28 -12.14
CA ASP A 39 0.31 -1.08 -13.48
C ASP A 39 -0.56 -1.73 -14.54
N GLU A 40 -0.90 -3.00 -14.32
CA GLU A 40 -1.68 -3.79 -15.28
C GLU A 40 -3.10 -3.21 -15.48
N GLY A 41 -3.66 -2.55 -14.47
CA GLY A 41 -4.98 -1.94 -14.53
C GLY A 41 -4.99 -0.43 -14.83
N ALA A 42 -3.85 0.20 -15.11
CA ALA A 42 -3.76 1.67 -15.31
C ALA A 42 -4.42 2.48 -14.17
N TRP A 43 -4.27 2.01 -12.93
CA TRP A 43 -5.03 2.53 -11.79
C TRP A 43 -4.66 3.97 -11.42
N SER A 44 -3.45 4.44 -11.74
CA SER A 44 -3.09 5.86 -11.58
C SER A 44 -4.13 6.79 -12.25
N GLN A 45 -4.54 6.46 -13.48
CA GLN A 45 -5.50 7.25 -14.25
C GLN A 45 -6.92 7.09 -13.67
N GLN A 46 -7.34 5.85 -13.38
CA GLN A 46 -8.68 5.57 -12.84
C GLN A 46 -8.89 6.21 -11.46
N LEU A 47 -7.86 6.23 -10.61
CA LEU A 47 -7.88 6.86 -9.30
C LEU A 47 -7.80 8.38 -9.37
N ASN A 48 -7.45 8.94 -10.54
CA ASN A 48 -7.16 10.37 -10.74
C ASN A 48 -5.98 10.89 -9.87
N LEU A 49 -4.98 10.04 -9.63
CA LEU A 49 -3.81 10.37 -8.81
C LEU A 49 -2.53 10.39 -9.66
N PRO A 50 -1.71 11.45 -9.56
CA PRO A 50 -0.45 11.53 -10.31
C PRO A 50 0.66 10.68 -9.67
N TRP A 51 0.39 10.09 -8.51
CA TRP A 51 1.40 9.43 -7.69
C TRP A 51 1.42 7.91 -7.89
N ARG A 52 2.61 7.38 -8.10
CA ARG A 52 2.89 5.95 -8.11
C ARG A 52 3.20 5.40 -6.71
N HIS A 53 3.83 6.21 -5.88
CA HIS A 53 4.32 5.83 -4.56
C HIS A 53 3.19 5.38 -3.61
N HIS A 54 3.54 4.69 -2.53
CA HIS A 54 2.56 4.25 -1.53
C HIS A 54 2.19 5.32 -0.51
N GLY A 55 2.85 6.47 -0.51
CA GLY A 55 2.45 7.64 0.29
C GLY A 55 3.04 7.73 1.70
N THR A 56 3.87 6.78 2.13
CA THR A 56 4.68 6.98 3.35
C THR A 56 5.48 8.26 3.23
N GLY A 57 5.37 9.13 4.24
CA GLY A 57 6.03 10.44 4.25
C GLY A 57 5.29 11.55 3.50
N MET A 58 4.06 11.31 3.02
CA MET A 58 3.21 12.41 2.53
C MET A 58 2.89 13.39 3.65
N THR A 59 2.98 14.67 3.33
CA THR A 59 2.53 15.78 4.16
C THR A 59 1.00 15.82 4.21
N PHE A 60 0.43 16.46 5.25
CA PHE A 60 -1.03 16.61 5.33
C PHE A 60 -1.62 17.45 4.19
N ALA A 61 -0.84 18.36 3.59
CA ALA A 61 -1.27 19.11 2.40
C ALA A 61 -1.40 18.18 1.17
N GLU A 62 -0.50 17.22 1.00
CA GLU A 62 -0.60 16.21 -0.05
C GLU A 62 -1.76 15.24 0.22
N VAL A 63 -2.03 14.91 1.48
CA VAL A 63 -3.22 14.15 1.88
C VAL A 63 -4.50 14.92 1.50
N ASP A 64 -4.53 16.24 1.67
CA ASP A 64 -5.67 17.06 1.25
C ASP A 64 -5.83 17.11 -0.28
N GLU A 65 -4.73 17.21 -1.03
CA GLU A 65 -4.75 17.07 -2.50
C GLU A 65 -5.27 15.69 -2.92
N LEU A 66 -4.81 14.61 -2.28
CA LEU A 66 -5.29 13.26 -2.53
C LEU A 66 -6.80 13.18 -2.34
N ASN A 67 -7.30 13.71 -1.21
CA ASN A 67 -8.71 13.70 -0.88
C ASN A 67 -9.56 14.45 -1.92
N ARG A 68 -9.06 15.57 -2.45
CA ARG A 68 -9.76 16.32 -3.51
C ARG A 68 -9.83 15.56 -4.83
N ARG A 69 -8.78 14.81 -5.17
CA ARG A 69 -8.65 14.16 -6.48
C ARG A 69 -9.26 12.77 -6.55
N ILE A 70 -9.04 11.97 -5.51
CA ILE A 70 -9.19 10.52 -5.58
C ILE A 70 -10.62 10.11 -5.94
N ASP A 71 -10.78 9.25 -6.95
CA ASP A 71 -12.07 8.65 -7.29
C ASP A 71 -12.38 7.49 -6.31
N LEU A 72 -13.45 7.63 -5.51
CA LEU A 72 -13.79 6.65 -4.47
C LEU A 72 -14.33 5.31 -5.04
N PRO A 73 -15.20 5.30 -6.06
CA PRO A 73 -15.53 4.06 -6.78
C PRO A 73 -14.30 3.32 -7.31
N ALA A 74 -13.37 4.02 -7.98
CA ALA A 74 -12.14 3.43 -8.50
C ALA A 74 -11.25 2.91 -7.36
N LEU A 75 -11.14 3.62 -6.24
CA LEU A 75 -10.40 3.14 -5.06
C LEU A 75 -10.96 1.82 -4.53
N ARG A 76 -12.29 1.69 -4.45
CA ARG A 76 -12.93 0.43 -4.03
C ARG A 76 -12.69 -0.70 -5.04
N ALA A 77 -12.72 -0.39 -6.33
CA ALA A 77 -12.43 -1.35 -7.39
C ALA A 77 -10.97 -1.82 -7.36
N TYR A 78 -10.02 -0.90 -7.19
CA TYR A 78 -8.60 -1.19 -7.05
C TYR A 78 -8.32 -2.08 -5.82
N SER A 79 -8.87 -1.71 -4.66
CA SER A 79 -8.75 -2.53 -3.44
C SER A 79 -9.31 -3.94 -3.60
N ARG A 80 -10.42 -4.08 -4.35
CA ARG A 80 -10.95 -5.40 -4.72
C ARG A 80 -10.01 -6.18 -5.62
N ALA A 81 -9.46 -5.54 -6.66
CA ALA A 81 -8.54 -6.19 -7.60
C ALA A 81 -7.25 -6.67 -6.91
N VAL A 82 -6.69 -5.87 -5.99
CA VAL A 82 -5.53 -6.27 -5.18
C VAL A 82 -5.89 -7.44 -4.28
N ARG A 83 -7.02 -7.41 -3.57
CA ARG A 83 -7.47 -8.54 -2.73
C ARG A 83 -7.65 -9.82 -3.55
N GLU A 84 -8.23 -9.72 -4.74
CA GLU A 84 -8.41 -10.87 -5.65
C GLU A 84 -7.06 -11.42 -6.11
N ARG A 85 -6.11 -10.56 -6.49
CA ARG A 85 -4.73 -10.94 -6.80
C ARG A 85 -4.07 -11.64 -5.62
N THR A 86 -4.20 -11.10 -4.41
CA THR A 86 -3.63 -11.69 -3.18
C THR A 86 -4.19 -13.09 -2.94
N ARG A 87 -5.51 -13.23 -2.93
CA ARG A 87 -6.17 -14.53 -2.73
C ARG A 87 -5.82 -15.55 -3.80
N ALA A 88 -5.65 -15.11 -5.05
CA ALA A 88 -5.28 -16.00 -6.15
C ALA A 88 -3.83 -16.49 -6.03
N LEU A 89 -2.91 -15.67 -5.51
CA LEU A 89 -1.50 -16.03 -5.43
C LEU A 89 -1.15 -16.84 -4.19
N LEU A 90 -1.80 -16.58 -3.04
CA LEU A 90 -1.48 -17.22 -1.76
C LEU A 90 -1.34 -18.77 -1.85
N PRO A 91 -2.25 -19.52 -2.51
CA PRO A 91 -2.14 -20.98 -2.60
C PRO A 91 -0.92 -21.48 -3.39
N HIS A 92 -0.30 -20.62 -4.21
CA HIS A 92 0.84 -20.96 -5.06
C HIS A 92 2.19 -20.58 -4.43
N ILE A 93 2.19 -19.92 -3.28
CA ILE A 93 3.41 -19.55 -2.57
C ILE A 93 3.88 -20.75 -1.76
N ARG A 94 5.02 -21.32 -2.16
CA ARG A 94 5.66 -22.41 -1.42
C ARG A 94 6.32 -21.88 -0.15
N LEU A 95 6.23 -22.62 0.94
CA LEU A 95 6.83 -22.23 2.23
C LEU A 95 8.34 -22.04 2.13
N GLU A 96 9.04 -22.84 1.33
CA GLU A 96 10.50 -22.70 1.16
C GLU A 96 10.86 -21.41 0.41
N ALA A 97 9.95 -20.88 -0.43
CA ALA A 97 10.19 -19.61 -1.11
C ALA A 97 10.12 -18.43 -0.13
N LEU A 98 9.41 -18.57 1.00
CA LEU A 98 9.25 -17.51 1.99
C LEU A 98 10.53 -17.25 2.78
N THR A 99 11.46 -18.21 2.87
CA THR A 99 12.74 -18.03 3.58
C THR A 99 13.80 -17.29 2.75
N ALA A 100 13.51 -16.99 1.49
CA ALA A 100 14.44 -16.25 0.64
C ALA A 100 14.57 -14.80 1.12
N VAL A 101 15.81 -14.38 1.37
CA VAL A 101 16.15 -13.03 1.85
C VAL A 101 16.32 -12.07 0.67
N LEU A 102 15.77 -10.87 0.80
CA LEU A 102 15.89 -9.82 -0.19
C LEU A 102 17.27 -9.16 -0.16
N SER A 103 17.92 -9.13 -1.33
CA SER A 103 19.16 -8.36 -1.51
C SER A 103 18.88 -6.86 -1.50
N GLN A 104 19.90 -6.07 -1.12
CA GLN A 104 19.82 -4.62 -1.19
C GLN A 104 19.50 -4.13 -2.60
N GLU A 105 20.09 -4.72 -3.64
CA GLU A 105 19.81 -4.41 -5.05
C GLU A 105 18.32 -4.60 -5.37
N ARG A 106 17.74 -5.73 -4.94
CA ARG A 106 16.32 -6.00 -5.18
C ARG A 106 15.43 -4.97 -4.51
N VAL A 107 15.73 -4.61 -3.26
CA VAL A 107 14.98 -3.60 -2.53
C VAL A 107 15.16 -2.22 -3.17
N GLN A 108 16.36 -1.86 -3.61
CA GLN A 108 16.66 -0.63 -4.32
C GLN A 108 15.81 -0.50 -5.59
N THR A 109 15.74 -1.57 -6.40
CA THR A 109 14.89 -1.59 -7.60
C THR A 109 13.44 -1.30 -7.26
N ILE A 110 12.86 -1.98 -6.26
CA ILE A 110 11.44 -1.80 -5.95
C ILE A 110 11.17 -0.42 -5.34
N VAL A 111 12.01 0.00 -4.38
CA VAL A 111 11.77 1.20 -3.57
C VAL A 111 12.07 2.47 -4.38
N VAL A 112 13.13 2.48 -5.18
CA VAL A 112 13.65 3.68 -5.84
C VAL A 112 13.41 3.65 -7.34
N ASP A 113 13.92 2.64 -8.03
CA ASP A 113 13.91 2.61 -9.50
C ASP A 113 12.48 2.46 -10.04
N GLU A 114 11.67 1.65 -9.37
CA GLU A 114 10.24 1.50 -9.62
C GLU A 114 9.41 2.59 -8.91
N GLY A 115 10.01 3.56 -8.20
CA GLY A 115 9.29 4.72 -7.65
C GLY A 115 8.23 4.41 -6.59
N LEU A 116 8.43 3.36 -5.78
CA LEU A 116 7.53 3.06 -4.67
C LEU A 116 7.66 4.10 -3.56
N ALA A 117 8.87 4.55 -3.21
CA ALA A 117 9.07 5.56 -2.17
C ALA A 117 8.64 6.97 -2.63
N HIS A 118 8.00 7.70 -1.71
CA HIS A 118 7.75 9.13 -1.87
C HIS A 118 8.95 9.96 -1.34
N SER A 119 9.36 9.68 -0.12
CA SER A 119 10.51 10.29 0.57
C SER A 119 11.29 9.23 1.34
N GLU A 120 12.43 9.60 1.91
CA GLU A 120 13.25 8.72 2.77
C GLU A 120 13.60 7.36 2.13
N ALA A 121 13.78 7.35 0.80
CA ALA A 121 14.02 6.14 0.02
C ALA A 121 15.22 5.33 0.54
N ALA A 122 16.31 6.00 0.93
CA ALA A 122 17.50 5.33 1.49
C ALA A 122 17.18 4.61 2.82
N ALA A 123 16.38 5.23 3.69
CA ALA A 123 15.96 4.62 4.95
C ALA A 123 15.03 3.42 4.71
N LEU A 124 14.12 3.51 3.73
CA LEU A 124 13.27 2.39 3.33
C LEU A 124 14.10 1.22 2.76
N VAL A 125 15.09 1.52 1.91
CA VAL A 125 16.01 0.50 1.38
C VAL A 125 16.77 -0.17 2.50
N GLN A 126 17.34 0.60 3.43
CA GLN A 126 18.03 0.05 4.59
C GLN A 126 17.11 -0.82 5.45
N ASN A 127 15.87 -0.36 5.70
CA ASN A 127 14.93 -1.07 6.56
C ASN A 127 14.48 -2.41 5.96
N TYR A 128 14.20 -2.47 4.67
CA TYR A 128 13.70 -3.70 4.02
C TYR A 128 14.81 -4.66 3.55
N THR A 129 16.06 -4.19 3.46
CA THR A 129 17.19 -5.06 3.13
C THR A 129 17.35 -6.15 4.19
N GLY A 130 17.54 -7.39 3.74
CA GLY A 130 17.70 -8.52 4.66
C GLY A 130 16.39 -9.09 5.20
N TRP A 131 15.23 -8.55 4.83
CA TRP A 131 13.96 -9.21 5.12
C TRP A 131 13.81 -10.46 4.27
N ASP A 132 13.27 -11.52 4.86
CA ASP A 132 12.79 -12.66 4.08
C ASP A 132 11.40 -12.38 3.51
N LYS A 133 11.04 -13.14 2.48
CA LYS A 133 9.74 -13.03 1.80
C LYS A 133 8.56 -13.34 2.73
N GLY A 134 8.74 -14.18 3.75
CA GLY A 134 7.75 -14.47 4.78
C GLY A 134 7.41 -13.23 5.61
N ARG A 135 8.42 -12.50 6.08
CA ARG A 135 8.29 -11.23 6.77
C ARG A 135 7.63 -10.19 5.87
N CYS A 136 8.01 -10.11 4.59
CA CYS A 136 7.34 -9.21 3.64
C CYS A 136 5.85 -9.56 3.50
N LEU A 137 5.50 -10.83 3.31
CA LEU A 137 4.12 -11.28 3.18
C LEU A 137 3.31 -10.92 4.43
N MET A 138 3.79 -11.32 5.61
CA MET A 138 3.11 -11.07 6.88
C MET A 138 2.99 -9.58 7.19
N THR A 139 4.02 -8.79 6.87
CA THR A 139 4.00 -7.35 7.15
C THR A 139 3.06 -6.62 6.19
N PHE A 140 3.28 -6.74 4.88
CA PHE A 140 2.58 -5.93 3.88
C PHE A 140 1.16 -6.41 3.58
N CYS A 141 0.85 -7.69 3.80
CA CYS A 141 -0.47 -8.26 3.45
C CYS A 141 -1.33 -8.60 4.67
N LEU A 142 -0.81 -8.45 5.89
CA LEU A 142 -1.56 -8.76 7.11
C LEU A 142 -1.42 -7.69 8.19
N THR A 143 -0.24 -7.54 8.80
CA THR A 143 -0.13 -6.71 10.02
C THR A 143 -0.24 -5.22 9.73
N HIS A 144 0.35 -4.74 8.62
CA HIS A 144 0.19 -3.35 8.15
C HIS A 144 -1.27 -3.05 7.80
N SER A 145 -1.91 -3.92 7.02
CA SER A 145 -3.32 -3.76 6.64
C SER A 145 -4.23 -3.76 7.86
N TYR A 146 -3.99 -4.65 8.83
CA TYR A 146 -4.76 -4.72 10.09
C TYR A 146 -4.65 -3.42 10.89
N GLN A 147 -3.45 -2.84 11.01
CA GLN A 147 -3.25 -1.56 11.68
C GLN A 147 -4.10 -0.45 11.03
N HIS A 148 -4.04 -0.30 9.71
CA HIS A 148 -4.79 0.75 9.02
C HIS A 148 -6.31 0.54 9.02
N VAL A 149 -6.78 -0.72 9.11
CA VAL A 149 -8.20 -0.98 9.36
C VAL A 149 -8.61 -0.44 10.73
N GLY A 150 -7.84 -0.71 11.78
CA GLY A 150 -8.10 -0.14 13.10
C GLY A 150 -8.07 1.40 13.12
N GLU A 151 -7.13 2.02 12.40
CA GLU A 151 -7.11 3.48 12.23
C GLU A 151 -8.38 3.98 11.54
N MET A 152 -8.85 3.30 10.48
CA MET A 152 -10.10 3.66 9.80
C MET A 152 -11.32 3.54 10.71
N ASP A 153 -11.39 2.55 11.59
CA ASP A 153 -12.49 2.38 12.55
C ASP A 153 -12.54 3.53 13.57
N VAL A 154 -11.38 3.94 14.09
CA VAL A 154 -11.27 5.11 14.98
C VAL A 154 -11.70 6.39 14.26
N LEU A 155 -11.23 6.59 13.02
CA LEU A 155 -11.61 7.76 12.22
C LEU A 155 -13.11 7.79 11.93
N ALA A 156 -13.71 6.64 11.61
CA ALA A 156 -15.13 6.52 11.35
C ALA A 156 -15.96 6.86 12.61
N SER A 157 -15.54 6.36 13.77
CA SER A 157 -16.16 6.64 15.06
C SER A 157 -16.11 8.14 15.40
N LEU A 158 -14.95 8.78 15.21
CA LEU A 158 -14.79 10.23 15.43
C LEU A 158 -15.62 11.08 14.46
N LEU A 159 -15.98 10.54 13.29
CA LEU A 159 -16.86 11.18 12.31
C LEU A 159 -18.35 10.85 12.53
N GLY A 160 -18.68 10.12 13.60
CA GLY A 160 -20.07 9.77 13.95
C GLY A 160 -20.67 8.64 13.10
N VAL A 161 -19.85 7.83 12.44
CA VAL A 161 -20.32 6.62 11.74
C VAL A 161 -20.56 5.52 12.76
N VAL A 162 -21.77 4.93 12.74
CA VAL A 162 -22.16 3.80 13.60
C VAL A 162 -22.14 2.52 12.75
N PHE A 163 -21.57 1.45 13.30
CA PHE A 163 -21.42 0.14 12.67
C PHE A 163 -22.42 -0.87 13.23
#